data_AF-A0A2Z4YFW8-F1
#
_entry.id   AF-A0A2Z4YFW8-F1
#
_cell.length_a   1.000
_cell.length_b   1.000
_cell.length_c   1.000
_cell.angle_alpha   90.00
_cell.angle_beta   90.00
_cell.angle_gamma   90.00
#
_symmetry.space_group_name_H-M   'P 1'
#
loop_
_entity.id
_entity.type
_entity.pdbx_description
1 polymer ?
#
loop_
_entity_poly.entity_id
_entity_poly.type
_entity_poly.pdbx_seq_one_letter_code
_entity_poly.pdbx_strand_id
1 'polypeptide(L)'
;MKFERFFISSSEADAQLEIVAAKPQHQGPYRTIIFNHGSTGRGHNKTLYSRTICPAVIGNYFVDRGWMILFPQRRGRGKSGGNYGEGLALDGSGYSCNVEIATAGFERAVEDMDAVVRHLRERPDVDQRQLAIGGVSRGGILSIAYAGTLQN
;
A
#
# COMPACT_ATOMS: atom_id res chain seq x y z
N MET A 1 -1.85 17.69 10.06
CA MET A 1 -2.33 16.32 10.39
C MET A 1 -1.33 15.59 11.29
N LYS A 2 -1.73 14.49 11.92
CA LYS A 2 -0.84 13.56 12.64
C LYS A 2 -0.87 12.20 11.93
N PHE A 3 0.31 11.59 11.73
CA PHE A 3 0.38 10.21 11.25
C PHE A 3 0.23 9.23 12.41
N GLU A 4 -0.66 8.27 12.24
CA GLU A 4 -0.83 7.09 13.09
C GLU A 4 -0.20 5.89 12.38
N ARG A 5 0.50 5.03 13.13
CA ARG A 5 1.07 3.78 12.59
C ARG A 5 0.45 2.61 13.30
N PHE A 6 0.09 1.60 12.54
CA PHE A 6 -0.41 0.34 13.06
C PHE A 6 -0.08 -0.78 12.08
N PHE A 7 -0.33 -2.01 12.50
CA PHE A 7 -0.03 -3.21 11.73
C PHE A 7 -1.31 -4.01 11.51
N ILE A 8 -1.45 -4.59 10.32
CA ILE A 8 -2.54 -5.49 9.96
C ILE A 8 -1.97 -6.81 9.46
N SER A 9 -2.71 -7.91 9.57
CA SER A 9 -2.28 -9.21 9.04
C SER A 9 -2.21 -9.19 7.51
N SER A 10 -1.15 -9.78 6.95
CA SER A 10 -1.06 -10.08 5.51
C SER A 10 -1.73 -11.42 5.18
N SER A 11 -1.82 -11.76 3.89
CA SER A 11 -2.19 -13.11 3.42
C SER A 11 -1.07 -14.14 3.68
N GLU A 12 0.18 -13.70 3.80
CA GLU A 12 1.30 -14.56 4.17
C GLU A 12 1.28 -14.81 5.67
N ALA A 13 1.34 -16.09 6.06
CA ALA A 13 1.39 -16.49 7.46
C ALA A 13 2.50 -15.74 8.20
N ASP A 14 2.18 -15.27 9.41
CA ASP A 14 3.09 -14.55 10.32
C ASP A 14 3.63 -13.20 9.81
N ALA A 15 3.22 -12.73 8.62
CA ALA A 15 3.57 -11.42 8.11
C ALA A 15 2.51 -10.37 8.48
N GLN A 16 2.97 -9.20 8.92
CA GLN A 16 2.13 -8.02 9.13
C GLN A 16 2.52 -6.89 8.19
N LEU A 17 1.53 -6.10 7.76
CA LEU A 17 1.71 -4.92 6.94
C LEU A 17 1.73 -3.66 7.81
N GLU A 18 2.78 -2.86 7.73
CA GLU A 18 2.82 -1.51 8.29
C GLU A 18 1.84 -0.62 7.51
N ILE A 19 0.90 -0.02 8.24
CA ILE A 19 -0.01 0.99 7.72
C ILE A 19 0.34 2.32 8.39
N VAL A 20 0.62 3.34 7.57
CA VAL A 20 0.67 4.72 8.05
C VAL A 20 -0.61 5.41 7.62
N ALA A 21 -1.40 5.90 8.55
CA ALA A 21 -2.65 6.59 8.26
C ALA A 21 -2.67 8.01 8.79
N ALA A 22 -3.45 8.88 8.16
CA ALA A 22 -3.85 10.17 8.72
C ALA A 22 -5.32 10.43 8.41
N LYS A 23 -6.01 11.11 9.32
CA LYS A 23 -7.44 11.41 9.21
C LYS A 23 -7.75 12.86 9.63
N PRO A 24 -8.88 13.42 9.18
CA PRO A 24 -9.37 14.71 9.66
C PRO A 24 -9.58 14.74 11.18
N GLN A 25 -9.66 15.94 11.77
CA GLN A 25 -9.90 16.11 13.21
C GLN A 25 -11.37 15.93 13.61
N HIS A 26 -12.32 16.14 12.69
CA HIS A 26 -13.75 15.89 12.96
C HIS A 26 -14.04 14.39 13.04
N GLN A 27 -15.15 13.99 13.65
CA GLN A 27 -15.54 12.58 13.70
C GLN A 27 -15.99 12.08 12.31
N GLY A 28 -15.80 10.78 12.07
CA GLY A 28 -16.17 10.08 10.82
C GLY A 28 -17.66 9.74 10.72
N PRO A 29 -18.06 8.91 9.74
CA PRO A 29 -17.20 8.10 8.88
C PRO A 29 -16.46 8.91 7.81
N TYR A 30 -15.21 8.52 7.50
CA TYR A 30 -14.36 9.22 6.53
C TYR A 30 -14.40 8.57 5.16
N ARG A 31 -14.50 9.40 4.11
CA ARG A 31 -14.07 9.01 2.76
C ARG A 31 -12.60 8.61 2.85
N THR A 32 -12.22 7.50 2.22
CA THR A 32 -10.89 6.93 2.43
C THR A 32 -10.16 6.79 1.12
N ILE A 33 -8.86 7.12 1.11
CA ILE A 33 -7.96 6.81 0.01
C ILE A 33 -6.83 5.90 0.48
N ILE A 34 -6.58 4.83 -0.26
CA ILE A 34 -5.34 4.05 -0.15
C ILE A 34 -4.35 4.60 -1.18
N PHE A 35 -3.18 5.06 -0.74
CA PHE A 35 -2.14 5.62 -1.61
C PHE A 35 -0.90 4.72 -1.64
N ASN A 36 -0.72 3.99 -2.74
CA ASN A 36 0.33 3.01 -2.94
C ASN A 36 1.68 3.64 -3.31
N HIS A 37 2.74 3.21 -2.62
CA HIS A 37 4.10 3.59 -2.99
C HIS A 37 4.57 2.89 -4.28
N GLY A 38 5.52 3.52 -4.97
CA GLY A 38 6.19 2.97 -6.15
C GLY A 38 7.28 1.94 -5.82
N SER A 39 8.13 1.67 -6.81
CA SER A 39 9.30 0.79 -6.71
C SER A 39 10.45 1.42 -5.91
N THR A 40 11.49 0.63 -5.65
CA THR A 40 12.74 1.08 -4.98
C THR A 40 13.79 1.58 -5.99
N GLY A 41 13.35 2.28 -7.04
CA GLY A 41 14.22 2.66 -8.16
C GLY A 41 14.54 1.47 -9.05
N ARG A 42 15.83 1.18 -9.25
CA ARG A 42 16.29 0.00 -10.02
C ARG A 42 16.24 -1.31 -9.22
N GLY A 43 15.96 -1.26 -7.92
CA GLY A 43 15.91 -2.45 -7.06
C GLY A 43 17.27 -2.89 -6.51
N HIS A 44 18.37 -2.21 -6.83
CA HIS A 44 19.72 -2.57 -6.34
C HIS A 44 20.00 -2.10 -4.90
N ASN A 45 19.40 -0.99 -4.49
CA ASN A 45 19.67 -0.41 -3.18
C ASN A 45 18.72 -0.97 -2.10
N LYS A 46 19.18 -2.01 -1.41
CA LYS A 46 18.42 -2.68 -0.34
C LYS A 46 18.09 -1.75 0.84
N THR A 47 18.83 -0.66 1.06
CA THR A 47 18.51 0.29 2.14
C THR A 47 17.18 1.01 1.92
N LEU A 48 16.71 1.06 0.68
CA LEU A 48 15.40 1.62 0.35
C LEU A 48 14.24 0.68 0.72
N TYR A 49 14.50 -0.61 0.96
CA TYR A 49 13.45 -1.61 1.17
C TYR A 49 12.70 -1.35 2.46
N SER A 50 13.43 -1.10 3.55
CA SER A 50 12.89 -0.87 4.89
C SER A 50 12.48 0.59 5.16
N ARG A 51 12.52 1.45 4.14
CA ARG A 51 12.07 2.84 4.23
C ARG A 51 10.54 2.90 4.12
N THR A 52 9.89 3.35 5.20
CA THR A 52 8.45 3.67 5.17
C THR A 52 8.19 4.87 4.26
N ILE A 53 7.22 4.73 3.35
CA ILE A 53 6.82 5.76 2.39
C ILE A 53 5.46 6.34 2.79
N CYS A 54 5.46 7.59 3.24
CA CYS A 54 4.26 8.35 3.61
C CYS A 54 4.46 9.85 3.30
N PRO A 55 4.41 10.27 2.02
CA PRO A 55 4.66 11.66 1.63
C PRO A 55 3.64 12.61 2.26
N ALA A 56 4.10 13.46 3.18
CA ALA A 56 3.26 14.37 3.94
C ALA A 56 2.43 15.33 3.06
N VAL A 57 2.97 15.76 1.91
CA VAL A 57 2.26 16.60 0.94
C VAL A 57 0.97 15.95 0.42
N ILE A 58 1.01 14.64 0.13
CA ILE A 58 -0.17 13.89 -0.32
C ILE A 58 -1.12 13.70 0.86
N GLY A 59 -0.59 13.39 2.05
CA GLY A 59 -1.42 13.22 3.23
C GLY A 59 -2.20 14.49 3.60
N ASN A 60 -1.53 15.64 3.62
CA ASN A 60 -2.17 16.93 3.88
C ASN A 60 -3.24 17.23 2.83
N TYR A 61 -2.95 17.01 1.54
CA TYR A 61 -3.90 17.28 0.46
C TYR A 61 -5.26 16.60 0.67
N PHE A 62 -5.26 15.32 1.07
CA PHE A 62 -6.48 14.55 1.31
C PHE A 62 -7.13 14.85 2.65
N VAL A 63 -6.35 14.93 3.73
CA VAL A 63 -6.86 15.22 5.07
C VAL A 63 -7.54 16.59 5.13
N ASP A 64 -6.96 17.61 4.48
CA ASP A 64 -7.53 18.97 4.42
C ASP A 64 -8.85 19.01 3.63
N ARG A 65 -9.17 17.94 2.89
CA ARG A 65 -10.42 17.77 2.11
C ARG A 65 -11.40 16.78 2.75
N GLY A 66 -11.16 16.39 4.00
CA GLY A 66 -12.05 15.47 4.73
C GLY A 66 -11.85 14.00 4.40
N TRP A 67 -10.74 13.63 3.77
CA TRP A 67 -10.42 12.22 3.47
C TRP A 67 -9.45 11.64 4.50
N MET A 68 -9.73 10.43 4.98
CA MET A 68 -8.71 9.59 5.59
C MET A 68 -7.80 9.03 4.51
N ILE A 69 -6.50 9.01 4.77
CA ILE A 69 -5.49 8.47 3.84
C ILE A 69 -4.70 7.36 4.53
N LEU A 70 -4.52 6.25 3.82
CA LEU A 70 -3.64 5.16 4.21
C LEU A 70 -2.46 5.07 3.23
N PHE A 71 -1.27 4.89 3.77
CA PHE A 71 -0.05 4.55 3.06
C PHE A 71 0.38 3.14 3.49
N PRO A 72 -0.20 2.07 2.90
CA PRO A 72 0.23 0.72 3.20
C PRO A 72 1.64 0.47 2.68
N GLN A 73 2.46 -0.17 3.50
CA GLN A 73 3.74 -0.72 3.07
C GLN A 73 3.49 -2.19 2.74
N ARG A 74 3.71 -2.59 1.48
CA ARG A 74 3.55 -3.99 1.04
C ARG A 74 4.53 -4.93 1.77
N ARG A 75 4.32 -6.24 1.73
CA ARG A 75 5.24 -7.21 2.35
C ARG A 75 6.70 -6.93 2.00
N GLY A 76 7.57 -6.97 3.00
CA GLY A 76 8.99 -6.64 2.89
C GLY A 76 9.33 -5.17 2.63
N ARG A 77 8.34 -4.25 2.65
CA ARG A 77 8.53 -2.79 2.56
C ARG A 77 8.37 -2.12 3.91
N GLY A 78 9.07 -1.01 4.12
CA GLY A 78 8.94 -0.23 5.35
C GLY A 78 9.23 -1.08 6.58
N LYS A 79 8.29 -1.12 7.52
CA LYS A 79 8.33 -2.02 8.69
C LYS A 79 7.44 -3.25 8.56
N SER A 80 6.86 -3.50 7.39
CA SER A 80 6.11 -4.73 7.13
C SER A 80 7.01 -5.95 7.25
N GLY A 81 6.45 -7.03 7.79
CA GLY A 81 7.07 -8.35 7.76
C GLY A 81 7.04 -8.98 6.37
N GLY A 82 7.46 -10.24 6.31
CA GLY A 82 7.60 -10.99 5.06
C GLY A 82 8.80 -10.55 4.22
N ASN A 83 9.02 -11.26 3.12
CA ASN A 83 10.15 -11.03 2.23
C ASN A 83 9.88 -9.92 1.21
N TYR A 84 10.92 -9.16 0.84
CA TYR A 84 10.84 -8.22 -0.27
C TYR A 84 10.69 -8.99 -1.60
N GLY A 85 9.46 -9.00 -2.13
CA GLY A 85 9.06 -9.86 -3.25
C GLY A 85 8.47 -9.11 -4.43
N GLU A 86 8.96 -7.91 -4.75
CA GLU A 86 8.35 -7.06 -5.80
C GLU A 86 8.84 -7.40 -7.23
N GLY A 87 9.18 -8.65 -7.55
CA GLY A 87 9.61 -9.02 -8.91
C GLY A 87 11.05 -8.60 -9.24
N LEU A 88 11.96 -8.76 -8.27
CA LEU A 88 13.40 -8.66 -8.52
C LEU A 88 13.92 -9.95 -9.15
N ALA A 89 14.92 -9.82 -10.03
CA ALA A 89 15.68 -10.93 -10.56
C ALA A 89 16.50 -11.60 -9.46
N LEU A 90 16.63 -12.93 -9.52
CA LEU A 90 17.33 -13.75 -8.53
C LEU A 90 18.85 -13.50 -8.52
N ASP A 91 19.40 -13.04 -9.64
CA ASP A 91 20.82 -12.71 -9.81
C ASP A 91 21.19 -11.33 -9.20
N GLY A 92 20.21 -10.59 -8.65
CA GLY A 92 20.43 -9.28 -8.07
C GLY A 92 20.53 -8.14 -9.09
N SER A 93 20.25 -8.39 -10.38
CA SER A 93 20.27 -7.38 -11.45
C SER A 93 19.15 -6.34 -11.36
N GLY A 94 18.30 -6.39 -10.34
CA GLY A 94 17.25 -5.41 -10.06
C GLY A 94 15.87 -5.93 -10.43
N TYR A 95 14.95 -5.04 -10.81
CA TYR A 95 13.63 -5.48 -11.31
C TYR A 95 13.77 -6.26 -12.61
N SER A 96 13.15 -7.44 -12.65
CA SER A 96 13.26 -8.36 -13.77
C SER A 96 12.43 -7.92 -14.98
N CYS A 97 12.97 -8.13 -16.19
CA CYS A 97 12.20 -8.06 -17.44
C CYS A 97 11.50 -9.38 -17.78
N ASN A 98 11.77 -10.46 -17.03
CA ASN A 98 11.03 -11.71 -17.17
C ASN A 98 9.59 -11.51 -16.65
N VAL A 99 8.62 -11.85 -17.50
CA VAL A 99 7.19 -11.57 -17.26
C VAL A 99 6.67 -12.37 -16.08
N GLU A 100 7.12 -13.61 -15.91
CA GLU A 100 6.67 -14.49 -14.82
C GLU A 100 7.12 -13.94 -13.45
N ILE A 101 8.37 -13.50 -13.33
CA ILE A 101 8.90 -12.88 -12.11
C ILE A 101 8.20 -11.55 -11.81
N ALA A 102 8.02 -10.71 -12.83
CA ALA A 102 7.37 -9.41 -12.67
C ALA A 102 5.90 -9.56 -12.25
N THR A 103 5.18 -10.49 -12.90
CA THR A 103 3.76 -10.78 -12.63
C THR A 103 3.58 -11.38 -11.24
N ALA A 104 4.38 -12.38 -10.84
CA ALA A 104 4.30 -12.96 -9.50
C ALA A 104 4.53 -11.90 -8.40
N GLY A 105 5.49 -10.99 -8.60
CA GLY A 105 5.70 -9.88 -7.67
C GLY A 105 4.59 -8.82 -7.68
N PHE A 106 3.78 -8.76 -8.73
CA PHE A 106 2.61 -7.89 -8.82
C PHE A 106 1.38 -8.52 -8.17
N GLU A 107 1.14 -9.81 -8.40
CA GLU A 107 0.05 -10.57 -7.75
C GLU A 107 0.18 -10.55 -6.22
N ARG A 108 1.40 -10.71 -5.68
CA ARG A 108 1.66 -10.52 -4.25
C ARG A 108 1.25 -9.13 -3.73
N ALA A 109 1.42 -8.10 -4.56
CA ALA A 109 1.03 -6.74 -4.20
C ALA A 109 -0.50 -6.54 -4.23
N VAL A 110 -1.21 -7.27 -5.10
CA VAL A 110 -2.69 -7.34 -5.13
C VAL A 110 -3.22 -7.99 -3.85
N GLU A 111 -2.63 -9.10 -3.42
CA GLU A 111 -3.00 -9.77 -2.16
C GLU A 111 -2.79 -8.85 -0.93
N ASP A 112 -1.71 -8.07 -0.92
CA ASP A 112 -1.47 -7.09 0.15
C ASP A 112 -2.55 -5.99 0.15
N MET A 113 -2.99 -5.55 -1.03
CA MET A 113 -4.10 -4.62 -1.17
C MET A 113 -5.42 -5.21 -0.67
N ASP A 114 -5.69 -6.49 -0.94
CA ASP A 114 -6.86 -7.19 -0.39
C ASP A 114 -6.86 -7.19 1.14
N ALA A 115 -5.69 -7.36 1.76
CA ALA A 115 -5.57 -7.27 3.21
C ALA A 115 -5.92 -5.87 3.74
N VAL A 116 -5.44 -4.83 3.08
CA VAL A 116 -5.75 -3.43 3.45
C VAL A 116 -7.23 -3.12 3.28
N VAL A 117 -7.84 -3.55 2.17
CA VAL A 117 -9.27 -3.31 1.90
C VAL A 117 -10.17 -4.08 2.86
N ARG A 118 -9.83 -5.34 3.17
CA ARG A 118 -10.55 -6.13 4.18
C ARG A 118 -10.50 -5.46 5.55
N HIS A 119 -9.33 -4.98 5.97
CA HIS A 119 -9.20 -4.24 7.21
C HIS A 119 -10.05 -2.96 7.23
N LEU A 120 -10.11 -2.21 6.12
CA LEU A 120 -10.98 -1.03 6.03
C LEU A 120 -12.47 -1.36 6.11
N ARG A 121 -12.91 -2.52 5.59
CA ARG A 121 -14.31 -2.98 5.67
C ARG A 121 -14.77 -3.25 7.09
N GLU A 122 -13.86 -3.56 8.00
CA GLU A 122 -14.14 -3.82 9.41
C GLU A 122 -14.18 -2.55 10.28
N ARG A 123 -13.80 -1.39 9.71
CA ARG A 123 -13.68 -0.15 10.46
C ARG A 123 -14.97 0.68 10.47
N PRO A 124 -15.52 1.02 11.65
CA PRO A 124 -16.74 1.83 11.76
C PRO A 124 -16.51 3.32 11.41
N ASP A 125 -15.26 3.78 11.41
CA ASP A 125 -14.90 5.16 11.07
C ASP A 125 -14.65 5.37 9.57
N VAL A 126 -14.91 4.36 8.71
CA VAL A 126 -14.75 4.42 7.25
C VAL A 126 -16.11 4.51 6.55
N ASP A 127 -16.27 5.44 5.60
CA ASP A 127 -17.41 5.42 4.67
C ASP A 127 -17.18 4.34 3.61
N GLN A 128 -17.85 3.20 3.79
CA GLN A 128 -17.71 2.01 2.95
C GLN A 128 -18.12 2.24 1.49
N ARG A 129 -18.83 3.34 1.18
CA ARG A 129 -19.25 3.69 -0.19
C ARG A 129 -18.26 4.60 -0.90
N GLN A 130 -17.28 5.15 -0.19
CA GLN A 130 -16.34 6.15 -0.72
C GLN A 130 -14.89 5.76 -0.44
N LEU A 131 -14.47 4.71 -1.12
CA LEU A 131 -13.08 4.25 -1.17
C LEU A 131 -12.44 4.64 -2.51
N ALA A 132 -11.37 5.41 -2.45
CA ALA A 132 -10.49 5.68 -3.57
C ALA A 132 -9.19 4.87 -3.43
N ILE A 133 -8.60 4.49 -4.55
CA ILE A 133 -7.32 3.80 -4.59
C ILE A 133 -6.43 4.53 -5.59
N GLY A 134 -5.25 4.95 -5.15
CA GLY A 134 -4.30 5.74 -5.93
C GLY A 134 -2.86 5.34 -5.61
N GLY A 135 -1.91 5.91 -6.32
CA GLY A 135 -0.50 5.59 -6.10
C GLY A 135 0.42 6.21 -7.14
N VAL A 136 1.73 5.97 -6.97
CA VAL A 136 2.77 6.51 -7.86
C VAL A 136 3.53 5.41 -8.56
N SER A 137 3.78 5.57 -9.87
CA SER A 137 4.54 4.61 -10.68
C SER A 137 3.94 3.19 -10.57
N ARG A 138 4.71 2.18 -10.14
CA ARG A 138 4.21 0.81 -9.86
C ARG A 138 2.97 0.83 -8.96
N GLY A 139 2.93 1.70 -7.96
CA GLY A 139 1.78 1.84 -7.07
C GLY A 139 0.53 2.34 -7.79
N GLY A 140 0.68 3.20 -8.81
CA GLY A 140 -0.44 3.63 -9.65
C GLY A 140 -0.95 2.51 -10.56
N ILE A 141 -0.05 1.72 -11.15
CA ILE A 141 -0.40 0.53 -11.95
C ILE A 141 -1.17 -0.48 -11.07
N LEU A 142 -0.67 -0.74 -9.85
CA LEU A 142 -1.34 -1.58 -8.87
C LEU A 142 -2.76 -1.07 -8.56
N SER A 143 -2.91 0.24 -8.33
CA SER A 143 -4.21 0.83 -8.03
C SER A 143 -5.21 0.67 -9.17
N ILE A 144 -4.78 0.84 -10.43
CA ILE A 144 -5.64 0.63 -11.61
C ILE A 144 -6.05 -0.84 -11.73
N ALA A 145 -5.09 -1.76 -11.66
CA ALA A 145 -5.36 -3.19 -11.78
C ALA A 145 -6.30 -3.68 -10.68
N TYR A 146 -6.03 -3.28 -9.43
CA TYR A 146 -6.85 -3.66 -8.27
C TYR A 146 -8.27 -3.09 -8.35
N ALA A 147 -8.44 -1.85 -8.84
CA ALA A 147 -9.78 -1.30 -9.05
C ALA A 147 -10.58 -2.11 -10.08
N GLY A 148 -9.91 -2.75 -11.04
CA GLY A 148 -10.54 -3.65 -12.01
C GLY A 148 -10.90 -5.04 -11.46
N THR A 149 -10.38 -5.43 -10.29
CA THR A 149 -10.70 -6.72 -9.65
C THR A 149 -11.78 -6.61 -8.57
N LEU A 150 -12.12 -5.40 -8.13
CA LEU A 150 -13.22 -5.17 -7.18
C LEU A 150 -14.55 -5.53 -7.85
N GLN A 151 -15.14 -6.64 -7.42
CA GLN A 151 -16.54 -6.94 -7.74
C GLN A 151 -17.43 -6.14 -6.78
N ASN A 152 -18.44 -5.46 -7.35
CA ASN A 152 -19.44 -4.68 -6.62
C ASN A 152 -20.28 -5.57 -5.70
#